data_AF-A0A7K9SQF7-F1
#
_entry.id   AF-A0A7K9SQF7-F1
#
_cell.length_a   1.000
_cell.length_b   1.000
_cell.length_c   1.000
_cell.angle_alpha   90.00
_cell.angle_beta   90.00
_cell.angle_gamma   90.00
#
_symmetry.space_group_name_H-M   'P 1'
#
loop_
_entity.id
_entity.type
_entity.pdbx_description
1 polymer ?
#
loop_
_entity_poly.entity_id
_entity_poly.type
_entity_poly.pdbx_seq_one_letter_code
_entity_poly.pdbx_strand_id
1 'polypeptide(L)' 'PLQTLITLCHYATSRDARLFPDPDSFRPERWLCRDSTHHPFASLPFGVGKRSCVGRRLAELEIHQALAHV' A
#
# COMPACT_ATOMS: atom_id res chain seq x y z
N PRO A 1 1.74 -22.80 13.38
CA PRO A 1 2.58 -23.51 14.38
C PRO A 1 3.81 -22.66 14.72
N LEU A 2 4.62 -23.03 15.72
CA LEU A 2 5.93 -22.40 15.87
C LEU A 2 6.74 -22.60 14.57
N GLN A 3 7.57 -21.61 14.20
CA GLN A 3 8.39 -21.62 12.98
C GLN A 3 7.61 -21.71 11.65
N THR A 4 6.30 -21.43 11.65
CA THR A 4 5.56 -21.29 10.39
C THR A 4 5.96 -20.01 9.68
N LEU A 5 6.46 -20.13 8.45
CA LEU A 5 6.69 -18.99 7.58
C LEU A 5 5.33 -18.46 7.08
N ILE A 6 5.09 -17.17 7.32
CA ILE A 6 3.93 -16.46 6.77
C ILE A 6 4.47 -15.44 5.77
N THR A 7 3.96 -15.50 4.54
CA THR A 7 4.30 -14.54 3.49
C THR A 7 3.08 -13.70 3.17
N LEU A 8 3.27 -12.38 3.04
CA LEU A 8 2.23 -11.47 2.60
C LEU A 8 2.28 -11.34 1.09
N CYS A 9 1.24 -11.79 0.40
CA CYS A 9 1.14 -11.63 -1.05
C CYS A 9 0.54 -10.26 -1.39
N HIS A 10 1.37 -9.22 -1.31
CA HIS A 10 0.93 -7.83 -1.53
C HIS A 10 0.29 -7.62 -2.91
N TYR A 11 0.82 -8.27 -3.95
CA TYR A 11 0.26 -8.17 -5.30
C TYR A 11 -1.18 -8.68 -5.38
N ALA A 12 -1.47 -9.82 -4.77
CA ALA A 12 -2.83 -10.37 -4.76
C ALA A 12 -3.79 -9.51 -3.94
N THR A 13 -3.37 -9.03 -2.76
CA THR A 13 -4.24 -8.19 -1.92
C THR A 13 -4.54 -6.84 -2.55
N SER A 14 -3.56 -6.21 -3.21
CA SER A 14 -3.77 -4.95 -3.91
C SER A 14 -4.64 -5.07 -5.16
N ARG A 15 -4.83 -6.29 -5.67
CA ARG A 15 -5.69 -6.57 -6.84
C ARG A 15 -7.01 -7.27 -6.49
N ASP A 16 -7.31 -7.44 -5.21
CA ASP A 16 -8.56 -8.06 -4.78
C ASP A 16 -9.71 -7.06 -4.93
N ALA A 17 -10.64 -7.35 -5.84
CA ALA A 17 -11.81 -6.50 -6.10
C ALA A 17 -12.71 -6.30 -4.87
N ARG A 18 -12.62 -7.19 -3.86
CA ARG A 18 -13.35 -7.05 -2.58
C ARG A 18 -12.75 -5.96 -1.68
N LEU A 19 -11.46 -5.68 -1.84
CA LEU A 19 -10.74 -4.64 -1.09
C LEU A 19 -10.63 -3.34 -1.89
N PHE A 20 -10.46 -3.45 -3.21
CA PHE A 20 -10.32 -2.33 -4.13
C PHE A 20 -11.23 -2.54 -5.33
N PRO A 21 -12.42 -1.88 -5.38
CA PRO A 21 -13.26 -1.88 -6.57
C PRO A 21 -12.48 -1.37 -7.79
N ASP A 22 -12.60 -2.02 -8.94
CA ASP A 22 -11.81 -1.78 -10.16
C ASP A 22 -10.29 -1.78 -9.89
N PRO A 23 -9.71 -2.91 -9.43
CA PRO A 23 -8.32 -2.97 -8.95
C PRO A 23 -7.27 -2.74 -10.06
N ASP A 24 -7.65 -3.00 -11.31
CA ASP A 24 -6.77 -2.90 -12.46
C ASP A 24 -6.74 -1.49 -13.07
N SER A 25 -7.63 -0.61 -12.60
CA SER A 25 -7.74 0.78 -13.04
C SER A 25 -6.87 1.70 -12.17
N PHE A 26 -6.04 2.52 -12.81
CA PHE A 26 -5.29 3.58 -12.13
C PHE A 26 -6.24 4.70 -11.71
N ARG A 27 -6.60 4.74 -10.42
CA ARG A 27 -7.56 5.68 -9.83
C ARG A 27 -7.00 6.33 -8.56
N PRO A 28 -6.17 7.38 -8.65
CA PRO A 28 -5.58 8.07 -7.49
C PRO A 28 -6.62 8.61 -6.51
N GLU A 29 -7.80 9.00 -7.01
CA GLU A 29 -8.89 9.63 -6.24
C GLU A 29 -9.40 8.73 -5.12
N ARG A 30 -9.22 7.41 -5.23
CA ARG A 30 -9.63 6.45 -4.18
C ARG A 30 -8.94 6.72 -2.84
N TRP A 31 -7.78 7.36 -2.86
CA TRP A 31 -7.00 7.68 -1.65
C TRP A 31 -7.31 9.07 -1.08
N LEU A 32 -8.09 9.89 -1.79
CA LEU A 32 -8.43 11.25 -1.39
C LEU A 32 -9.74 11.31 -0.58
N CYS A 33 -10.59 10.29 -0.68
CA CYS A 33 -11.88 10.25 -0.01
C CYS A 33 -11.71 9.99 1.49
N ARG A 34 -12.20 10.90 2.34
CA ARG A 34 -12.13 10.73 3.81
C ARG A 34 -12.97 9.55 4.32
N ASP A 35 -14.00 9.18 3.57
CA ASP A 35 -14.87 8.04 3.88
C ASP A 35 -14.38 6.75 3.23
N SER A 36 -13.16 6.74 2.67
CA SER A 36 -12.62 5.54 2.02
C SER A 36 -12.56 4.39 3.04
N THR A 37 -13.40 3.38 2.83
CA THR A 37 -13.58 2.20 3.69
C THR A 37 -12.47 1.16 3.50
N HIS A 38 -11.35 1.52 2.89
CA HIS A 38 -10.26 0.59 2.64
C HIS A 38 -9.70 0.09 3.97
N HIS A 39 -9.62 -1.23 4.11
CA HIS A 39 -9.04 -1.82 5.30
C HIS A 39 -7.57 -1.35 5.43
N PRO A 40 -7.09 -0.92 6.62
CA PRO A 40 -5.74 -0.35 6.80
C PRO A 40 -4.59 -1.27 6.37
N PHE A 41 -4.85 -2.57 6.30
CA PHE A 41 -3.89 -3.60 5.87
C PHE A 41 -4.11 -4.09 4.43
N ALA A 42 -5.03 -3.48 3.67
CA ALA A 42 -5.28 -3.85 2.28
C ALA A 42 -4.15 -3.39 1.33
N SER A 43 -3.45 -2.31 1.68
CA SER A 43 -2.27 -1.82 0.96
C SER A 43 -1.12 -1.60 1.93
N LEU A 44 -0.03 -2.37 1.75
CA LEU A 44 1.15 -2.34 2.62
C LEU A 44 2.45 -2.30 1.79
N PRO A 45 2.64 -1.30 0.91
CA PRO A 45 3.78 -1.26 -0.02
C PRO A 45 5.13 -1.17 0.70
N PHE A 46 5.15 -0.68 1.94
CA PHE A 46 6.33 -0.56 2.78
C PHE A 46 6.29 -1.48 4.01
N GLY A 47 5.42 -2.48 4.02
CA GLY A 47 5.17 -3.35 5.17
C GLY A 47 4.50 -2.62 6.34
N VAL A 48 4.45 -3.28 7.50
CA VAL A 48 3.79 -2.77 8.72
C VAL A 48 4.53 -3.17 9.99
N GLY A 49 4.38 -2.38 11.05
CA GLY A 49 4.93 -2.66 12.36
C GLY A 49 6.43 -2.35 12.47
N LYS A 50 7.07 -2.92 13.51
CA LYS A 50 8.45 -2.60 13.90
C LYS A 50 9.52 -3.00 12.88
N ARG A 51 9.18 -3.86 11.92
CA ARG A 51 10.06 -4.31 10.82
C ARG A 51 9.57 -3.85 9.45
N SER A 52 8.75 -2.80 9.41
CA SER A 52 8.42 -2.10 8.16
C SER A 52 9.66 -1.45 7.56
N CYS A 53 9.56 -1.03 6.29
CA CYS A 53 10.68 -0.42 5.57
C CYS A 53 11.23 0.79 6.33
N VAL A 54 12.50 0.73 6.73
CA VAL A 54 13.20 1.82 7.40
C VAL A 54 13.30 3.07 6.52
N GLY A 55 13.39 2.88 5.21
CA GLY A 55 13.50 3.97 4.22
C GLY A 55 12.18 4.58 3.78
N ARG A 56 11.03 4.15 4.34
CA ARG A 56 9.70 4.59 3.88
C ARG A 56 9.59 6.11 3.73
N ARG A 57 10.01 6.86 4.75
CA ARG A 57 9.89 8.33 4.75
C ARG A 57 10.80 9.00 3.73
N LEU A 58 12.00 8.47 3.55
CA LEU A 58 12.93 8.96 2.53
C LEU A 58 12.38 8.69 1.13
N ALA A 59 11.93 7.46 0.86
CA ALA A 59 11.35 7.08 -0.43
C ALA A 59 10.08 7.89 -0.76
N GLU A 60 9.15 8.05 0.20
CA GLU A 60 7.96 8.90 0.03
C GLU A 60 8.37 10.35 -0.31
N LEU A 61 9.35 10.92 0.40
CA LEU A 61 9.83 12.27 0.15
C LEU A 61 10.46 12.41 -1.25
N GLU A 62 11.36 11.51 -1.62
CA GLU A 62 12.03 11.54 -2.93
C GLU A 62 11.03 11.38 -4.08
N ILE A 63 10.05 10.49 -3.95
CA ILE A 63 8.98 10.32 -4.96
C ILE A 63 8.15 11.60 -5.08
N HIS A 64 7.73 12.21 -3.96
CA HIS A 64 6.97 13.45 -4.00
C HIS A 64 7.77 14.60 -4.60
N GLN A 65 9.06 14.73 -4.23
CA GLN A 65 9.94 15.74 -4.81
C GLN A 65 10.12 15.51 -6.30
N ALA A 66 10.42 14.28 -6.73
CA ALA A 66 10.56 13.97 -8.14
C ALA A 66 9.31 14.35 -8.93
N LEU A 67 8.12 13.95 -8.46
CA LEU A 67 6.84 14.28 -9.12
C LEU A 67 6.53 15.77 -9.17
N ALA A 68 6.94 16.55 -8.15
CA ALA A 68 6.69 17.99 -8.10
C ALA A 68 7.61 18.82 -9.01
N HIS A 69 8.77 18.27 -9.42
CA HIS A 69 9.74 18.95 -10.29
C HIS A 69 9.63 18.52 -11.77
N VAL A 70 8.75 17.56 -12.08
CA VAL A 70 8.32 17.26 -13.47
C VAL A 70 7.31 18.31 -13.92
#